data_AF-A0A0F9TZX1-F1
#
_entry.id   AF-A0A0F9TZX1-F1
#
_cell.length_a   1.000
_cell.length_b   1.000
_cell.length_c   1.000
_cell.angle_alpha   90.00
_cell.angle_beta   90.00
_cell.angle_gamma   90.00
#
_symmetry.space_group_name_H-M   'P 1'
#
loop_
_entity.id
_entity.type
_entity.pdbx_description
1 polymer ?
#
loop_
_entity_poly.entity_id
_entity_poly.type
_entity_poly.pdbx_seq_one_letter_code
_entity_poly.pdbx_strand_id
1 'polypeptide(L)'
;MSLFNRIAALSALSLSLVLAAPASANLIQNGSFEDDVISANSWQSFTDIAGWEADANNERFEIWNDYNGVTAAEGDQFAELNAHPGSGIAFSIYQEFVTVTNQSYDISFAYRARANDQETFSFDVISGANSLDWLLDDHTTDGWSIFSNSFVAADTTTTIRFTSVNPLTGTIGNFLDDVKVTATVPEPGTLGLLGAGLLGLMAARRRRA
;
A
#
# COMPACT_ATOMS: atom_id res chain seq x y z
N MET A 1 50.71 46.63 32.80
CA MET A 1 50.28 46.69 31.39
C MET A 1 49.86 45.29 30.99
N SER A 2 48.58 45.14 30.66
CA SER A 2 47.84 43.88 30.56
C SER A 2 48.26 43.04 29.35
N LEU A 3 48.70 41.81 29.63
CA LEU A 3 48.52 40.66 28.75
C LEU A 3 47.19 39.98 29.15
N PHE A 4 46.66 39.17 28.24
CA PHE A 4 45.47 38.30 28.37
C PHE A 4 44.12 38.95 28.05
N ASN A 5 43.65 38.73 26.81
CA ASN A 5 42.48 37.87 26.59
C ASN A 5 42.28 37.56 25.09
N ARG A 6 42.52 36.29 24.72
CA ARG A 6 42.07 35.71 23.45
C ARG A 6 40.60 35.32 23.62
N ILE A 7 39.69 36.05 22.97
CA ILE A 7 38.29 35.68 22.91
C ILE A 7 38.15 34.63 21.80
N ALA A 8 38.10 33.35 22.18
CA ALA A 8 37.67 32.28 21.29
C ALA A 8 36.14 32.23 21.31
N ALA A 9 35.49 32.85 20.32
CA ALA A 9 34.05 32.71 20.12
C ALA A 9 33.77 31.33 19.48
N LEU A 10 33.37 30.35 20.29
CA LEU A 10 32.74 29.13 19.79
C LEU A 10 31.26 29.43 19.51
N SER A 11 30.96 29.80 18.26
CA SER A 11 29.58 29.80 17.78
C SER A 11 29.16 28.35 17.52
N ALA A 12 28.33 27.79 18.41
CA ALA A 12 27.68 26.50 18.19
C ALA A 12 26.56 26.67 17.16
N LEU A 13 26.84 26.30 15.90
CA LEU A 13 25.82 26.23 14.85
C LEU A 13 25.07 24.89 15.02
N SER A 14 23.89 24.92 15.64
CA SER A 14 22.99 23.77 15.70
C SER A 14 22.33 23.54 14.33
N LEU A 15 22.87 22.62 13.54
CA LEU A 15 22.29 22.20 12.27
C LEU A 15 21.21 21.14 12.54
N SER A 16 19.94 21.55 12.61
CA SER A 16 18.80 20.63 12.63
C SER A 16 18.61 20.04 11.24
N LEU A 17 19.02 18.79 11.05
CA LEU A 17 18.91 18.08 9.78
C LEU A 17 17.54 17.37 9.74
N VAL A 18 16.64 17.85 8.89
CA VAL A 18 15.40 17.13 8.57
C VAL A 18 15.74 16.12 7.48
N LEU A 19 15.78 14.84 7.82
CA LEU A 19 15.86 13.76 6.86
C LEU A 19 14.46 13.63 6.22
N ALA A 20 14.32 14.08 4.97
CA ALA A 20 13.14 13.75 4.18
C ALA A 20 13.27 12.31 3.69
N ALA A 21 12.39 11.42 4.17
CA ALA A 21 12.25 10.10 3.56
C ALA A 21 11.80 10.26 2.10
N PRO A 22 12.25 9.40 1.17
CA PRO A 22 11.68 9.40 -0.17
C PRO A 22 10.17 9.14 -0.05
N ALA A 23 9.35 10.10 -0.45
CA ALA A 23 7.92 9.90 -0.60
C ALA A 23 7.69 9.19 -1.93
N SER A 24 7.28 7.93 -1.87
CA SER A 24 6.76 7.21 -3.04
C SER A 24 5.24 7.31 -3.00
N ALA A 25 4.63 7.86 -4.05
CA ALA A 25 3.18 7.96 -4.16
C ALA A 25 2.59 6.56 -4.38
N ASN A 26 1.44 6.30 -3.76
CA ASN A 26 0.68 5.10 -4.09
C ASN A 26 0.29 5.15 -5.57
N LEU A 27 0.61 4.10 -6.31
CA LEU A 27 0.25 3.94 -7.72
C LEU A 27 -1.18 3.42 -7.89
N ILE A 28 -1.78 2.92 -6.80
CA ILE A 28 -3.17 2.49 -6.78
C ILE A 28 -4.08 3.68 -6.54
N GLN A 29 -4.97 3.94 -7.48
CA GLN A 29 -6.08 4.88 -7.32
C GLN A 29 -7.13 4.27 -6.39
N ASN A 30 -7.65 5.09 -5.46
CA ASN A 30 -8.71 4.67 -4.53
C ASN A 30 -8.38 3.36 -3.79
N GLY A 31 -7.13 3.22 -3.34
CA GLY A 31 -6.63 1.99 -2.72
C GLY A 31 -7.31 1.63 -1.39
N SER A 32 -7.84 2.63 -0.69
CA SER A 32 -8.66 2.49 0.53
C SER A 32 -10.16 2.72 0.30
N PHE A 33 -10.61 2.79 -0.96
CA PHE A 33 -12.05 2.82 -1.28
C PHE A 33 -12.83 4.02 -0.73
N GLU A 34 -12.16 5.15 -0.51
CA GLU A 34 -12.74 6.36 0.08
C GLU A 34 -13.42 7.31 -0.91
N ASP A 35 -13.16 7.18 -2.22
CA ASP A 35 -13.61 8.16 -3.21
C ASP A 35 -15.15 8.20 -3.35
N ASP A 36 -15.81 7.04 -3.26
CA ASP A 36 -17.26 6.86 -3.42
C ASP A 36 -17.98 6.89 -2.05
N VAL A 37 -17.92 8.04 -1.37
CA VAL A 37 -18.37 8.22 0.01
C VAL A 37 -19.82 7.79 0.25
N ILE A 38 -20.01 6.84 1.18
CA ILE A 38 -21.31 6.40 1.69
C ILE A 38 -21.56 6.89 3.11
N SER A 39 -22.79 6.70 3.60
CA SER A 39 -23.15 7.10 4.97
C SER A 39 -22.45 6.23 6.02
N ALA A 40 -22.06 6.83 7.14
CA ALA A 40 -21.49 6.09 8.26
C ALA A 40 -22.40 4.98 8.77
N ASN A 41 -21.79 3.88 9.22
CA ASN A 41 -22.48 2.66 9.70
C ASN A 41 -23.49 2.13 8.67
N SER A 42 -23.08 2.06 7.40
CA SER A 42 -23.89 1.51 6.31
C SER A 42 -23.02 0.79 5.29
N TRP A 43 -23.69 0.11 4.35
CA TRP A 43 -23.05 -0.43 3.16
C TRP A 43 -23.86 -0.01 1.92
N GLN A 44 -23.19 0.06 0.77
CA GLN A 44 -23.84 0.33 -0.51
C GLN A 44 -23.18 -0.50 -1.62
N SER A 45 -23.99 -0.86 -2.62
CA SER A 45 -23.50 -1.50 -3.83
C SER A 45 -23.41 -0.51 -5.00
N PHE A 46 -22.39 -0.68 -5.83
CA PHE A 46 -22.08 0.19 -6.97
C PHE A 46 -21.87 -0.66 -8.21
N THR A 47 -22.18 -0.11 -9.39
CA THR A 47 -21.82 -0.73 -10.68
C THR A 47 -20.38 -0.48 -11.07
N ASP A 48 -19.80 0.58 -10.52
CA ASP A 48 -18.48 1.12 -10.82
C ASP A 48 -18.02 1.94 -9.63
N ILE A 49 -16.73 1.88 -9.32
CA ILE A 49 -16.08 2.71 -8.31
C ILE A 49 -14.80 3.29 -8.90
N ALA A 50 -14.33 4.42 -8.37
CA ALA A 50 -13.13 5.06 -8.89
C ALA A 50 -11.91 4.13 -8.82
N GLY A 51 -11.17 4.01 -9.94
CA GLY A 51 -9.90 3.28 -10.01
C GLY A 51 -9.99 1.76 -10.12
N TRP A 52 -11.15 1.13 -9.87
CA TRP A 52 -11.26 -0.33 -9.89
C TRP A 52 -12.15 -0.83 -11.00
N GLU A 53 -11.72 -1.92 -11.62
CA GLU A 53 -12.48 -2.67 -12.60
C GLU A 53 -12.91 -4.01 -12.00
N ALA A 54 -14.02 -4.52 -12.51
CA ALA A 54 -14.59 -5.80 -12.15
C ALA A 54 -14.54 -6.70 -13.39
N ASP A 55 -14.29 -8.00 -13.22
CA ASP A 55 -14.42 -8.91 -14.36
C ASP A 55 -15.88 -8.99 -14.84
N ALA A 56 -16.10 -9.56 -16.04
CA ALA A 56 -17.43 -9.63 -16.64
C ALA A 56 -18.46 -10.42 -15.80
N ASN A 57 -18.02 -11.17 -14.78
CA ASN A 57 -18.90 -11.96 -13.91
C ASN A 57 -19.22 -11.22 -12.60
N ASN A 58 -18.61 -10.05 -12.40
CA ASN A 58 -18.81 -9.20 -11.25
C ASN A 58 -19.64 -7.97 -11.65
N GLU A 59 -20.89 -7.95 -11.20
CA GLU A 59 -21.87 -6.91 -11.56
C GLU A 59 -21.93 -5.77 -10.51
N ARG A 60 -21.22 -5.91 -9.38
CA ARG A 60 -21.30 -4.97 -8.25
C ARG A 60 -20.02 -4.92 -7.42
N PHE A 61 -19.62 -3.72 -7.05
CA PHE A 61 -18.75 -3.47 -5.89
C PHE A 61 -19.63 -3.26 -4.66
N GLU A 62 -19.22 -3.74 -3.49
CA GLU A 62 -19.86 -3.42 -2.22
C GLU A 62 -18.86 -2.71 -1.32
N ILE A 63 -19.23 -1.51 -0.86
CA ILE A 63 -18.43 -0.68 0.03
C ILE A 63 -19.13 -0.61 1.38
N TRP A 64 -18.37 -0.76 2.45
CA TRP A 64 -18.81 -0.65 3.83
C TRP A 64 -18.17 0.57 4.46
N ASN A 65 -18.94 1.28 5.29
CA ASN A 65 -18.46 2.37 6.13
C ASN A 65 -18.78 2.04 7.59
N ASP A 66 -17.76 1.63 8.35
CA ASP A 66 -17.85 1.27 9.77
C ASP A 66 -19.11 0.44 10.13
N TYR A 67 -19.47 -0.51 9.27
CA TYR A 67 -20.74 -1.24 9.34
C TYR A 67 -20.61 -2.58 10.09
N ASN A 68 -21.68 -2.97 10.81
CA ASN A 68 -21.74 -4.21 11.59
C ASN A 68 -20.57 -4.40 12.59
N GLY A 69 -20.01 -3.29 13.10
CA GLY A 69 -18.91 -3.31 14.07
C GLY A 69 -17.54 -3.62 13.46
N VAL A 70 -17.43 -3.59 12.13
CA VAL A 70 -16.16 -3.68 11.39
C VAL A 70 -15.73 -2.26 11.06
N THR A 71 -14.63 -1.81 11.65
CA THR A 71 -14.01 -0.52 11.29
C THR A 71 -13.00 -0.71 10.16
N ALA A 72 -12.84 0.30 9.31
CA ALA A 72 -11.83 0.30 8.24
C ALA A 72 -10.39 0.16 8.78
N ALA A 73 -9.48 -0.38 7.96
CA ALA A 73 -8.06 -0.44 8.27
C ALA A 73 -7.36 0.89 7.96
N GLU A 74 -7.83 1.59 6.92
CA GLU A 74 -7.46 2.94 6.53
C GLU A 74 -8.73 3.75 6.25
N GLY A 75 -8.74 5.04 6.59
CA GLY A 75 -9.92 5.87 6.35
C GLY A 75 -11.17 5.45 7.15
N ASP A 76 -12.32 5.55 6.49
CA ASP A 76 -13.67 5.30 7.04
C ASP A 76 -14.38 4.13 6.33
N GLN A 77 -13.85 3.65 5.19
CA GLN A 77 -14.53 2.75 4.27
C GLN A 77 -13.60 1.64 3.74
N PHE A 78 -14.20 0.54 3.28
CA PHE A 78 -13.48 -0.58 2.69
C PHE A 78 -14.37 -1.37 1.74
N ALA A 79 -13.77 -2.18 0.87
CA ALA A 79 -14.50 -3.02 -0.07
C ALA A 79 -14.77 -4.42 0.49
N GLU A 80 -15.89 -5.01 0.06
CA GLU A 80 -16.17 -6.44 0.17
C GLU A 80 -15.99 -7.13 -1.19
N LEU A 81 -15.16 -8.17 -1.21
CA LEU A 81 -15.04 -9.12 -2.31
C LEU A 81 -16.23 -10.09 -2.26
N ASN A 82 -16.83 -10.43 -3.41
CA ASN A 82 -17.99 -11.35 -3.52
C ASN A 82 -19.35 -10.75 -3.08
N ALA A 83 -19.66 -9.58 -3.65
CA ALA A 83 -20.76 -8.68 -3.32
C ALA A 83 -22.13 -8.97 -4.00
N HIS A 84 -22.32 -10.07 -4.73
CA HIS A 84 -23.55 -10.25 -5.52
C HIS A 84 -24.01 -11.71 -5.67
N PRO A 85 -25.32 -12.00 -5.56
CA PRO A 85 -25.84 -13.37 -5.54
C PRO A 85 -25.40 -14.23 -6.72
N GLY A 86 -24.53 -15.19 -6.42
CA GLY A 86 -24.52 -16.54 -7.00
C GLY A 86 -24.51 -16.61 -8.52
N SER A 87 -23.54 -15.98 -9.18
CA SER A 87 -23.28 -16.15 -10.62
C SER A 87 -22.75 -17.55 -10.98
N GLY A 88 -22.30 -18.32 -9.98
CA GLY A 88 -21.66 -19.62 -10.17
C GLY A 88 -20.19 -19.51 -10.57
N ILE A 89 -19.65 -18.29 -10.65
CA ILE A 89 -18.30 -17.96 -11.09
C ILE A 89 -17.63 -17.12 -9.99
N ALA A 90 -16.30 -17.17 -9.94
CA ALA A 90 -15.50 -16.32 -9.07
C ALA A 90 -15.74 -14.83 -9.35
N PHE A 91 -15.66 -14.02 -8.30
CA PHE A 91 -15.67 -12.56 -8.37
C PHE A 91 -14.25 -12.07 -8.41
N SER A 92 -13.94 -11.25 -9.41
CA SER A 92 -12.65 -10.58 -9.47
C SER A 92 -12.81 -9.07 -9.53
N ILE A 93 -11.95 -8.36 -8.80
CA ILE A 93 -11.69 -6.94 -8.98
C ILE A 93 -10.22 -6.72 -9.26
N TYR A 94 -9.89 -5.74 -10.09
CA TYR A 94 -8.52 -5.47 -10.49
C TYR A 94 -8.28 -4.00 -10.77
N GLN A 95 -7.01 -3.62 -10.78
CA GLN A 95 -6.55 -2.32 -11.25
C GLN A 95 -5.29 -2.51 -12.09
N GLU A 96 -5.23 -1.80 -13.21
CA GLU A 96 -4.02 -1.67 -14.01
C GLU A 96 -3.35 -0.33 -13.73
N PHE A 97 -2.03 -0.35 -13.59
CA PHE A 97 -1.25 0.86 -13.38
C PHE A 97 0.05 0.80 -14.17
N VAL A 98 0.56 1.99 -14.49
CA VAL A 98 1.80 2.15 -15.25
C VAL A 98 2.98 1.73 -14.39
N THR A 99 3.83 0.89 -14.97
CA THR A 99 5.08 0.43 -14.38
C THR A 99 6.25 0.66 -15.34
N VAL A 100 7.46 0.42 -14.85
CA VAL A 100 8.70 0.53 -15.62
C VAL A 100 9.35 -0.86 -15.63
N THR A 101 9.63 -1.38 -16.82
CA THR A 101 10.27 -2.70 -16.95
C THR A 101 11.58 -2.76 -16.17
N ASN A 102 11.79 -3.85 -15.44
CA ASN A 102 12.90 -4.11 -14.51
C ASN A 102 12.97 -3.19 -13.28
N GLN A 103 11.95 -2.38 -13.01
CA GLN A 103 11.82 -1.64 -11.74
C GLN A 103 11.18 -2.54 -10.69
N SER A 104 11.68 -2.45 -9.45
CA SER A 104 11.09 -3.10 -8.28
C SER A 104 9.98 -2.24 -7.69
N TYR A 105 8.93 -2.90 -7.21
CA TYR A 105 7.77 -2.31 -6.56
C TYR A 105 7.46 -3.07 -5.28
N ASP A 106 7.09 -2.34 -4.23
CA ASP A 106 6.56 -2.89 -2.99
C ASP A 106 5.03 -2.83 -3.03
N ILE A 107 4.39 -3.91 -2.59
CA ILE A 107 2.94 -4.05 -2.57
C ILE A 107 2.46 -4.46 -1.18
N SER A 108 1.34 -3.88 -0.75
CA SER A 108 0.64 -4.28 0.47
C SER A 108 -0.85 -4.02 0.38
N PHE A 109 -1.63 -4.71 1.21
CA PHE A 109 -3.05 -4.43 1.44
C PHE A 109 -3.48 -5.05 2.78
N ALA A 110 -4.55 -4.50 3.35
CA ALA A 110 -5.26 -5.07 4.47
C ALA A 110 -6.36 -6.03 3.98
N TYR A 111 -6.54 -7.14 4.67
CA TYR A 111 -7.58 -8.13 4.37
C TYR A 111 -8.15 -8.77 5.63
N ARG A 112 -9.42 -9.19 5.56
CA ARG A 112 -10.15 -9.76 6.71
C ARG A 112 -11.24 -10.74 6.23
N ALA A 113 -11.53 -11.78 7.02
CA ALA A 113 -12.73 -12.60 6.79
C ALA A 113 -13.97 -11.84 7.26
N ARG A 114 -15.06 -11.95 6.51
CA ARG A 114 -16.32 -11.32 6.88
C ARG A 114 -17.12 -12.16 7.86
N ALA A 115 -17.46 -13.38 7.47
CA ALA A 115 -18.41 -14.22 8.18
C ALA A 115 -17.75 -15.39 8.91
N ASN A 116 -16.67 -15.94 8.36
CA ASN A 116 -15.93 -17.04 8.99
C ASN A 116 -14.48 -17.16 8.50
N ASP A 117 -13.62 -17.73 9.34
CA ASP A 117 -12.17 -17.86 9.10
C ASP A 117 -11.79 -18.92 8.03
N GLN A 118 -12.77 -19.51 7.31
CA GLN A 118 -12.51 -20.45 6.21
C GLN A 118 -12.62 -19.76 4.84
N GLU A 119 -12.97 -18.47 4.82
CA GLU A 119 -12.97 -17.67 3.59
C GLU A 119 -11.56 -17.65 2.98
N THR A 120 -11.48 -17.59 1.65
CA THR A 120 -10.22 -17.52 0.91
C THR A 120 -10.39 -16.73 -0.37
N PHE A 121 -9.32 -16.05 -0.77
CA PHE A 121 -9.22 -15.38 -2.06
C PHE A 121 -7.79 -15.53 -2.61
N SER A 122 -7.65 -15.39 -3.92
CA SER A 122 -6.34 -15.29 -4.56
C SER A 122 -6.00 -13.84 -4.86
N PHE A 123 -4.72 -13.53 -4.75
CA PHE A 123 -4.14 -12.26 -5.17
C PHE A 123 -3.14 -12.51 -6.29
N ASP A 124 -3.32 -11.85 -7.42
CA ASP A 124 -2.43 -11.96 -8.58
C ASP A 124 -1.73 -10.63 -8.87
N VAL A 125 -0.45 -10.69 -9.24
CA VAL A 125 0.30 -9.60 -9.88
C VAL A 125 0.71 -10.06 -11.27
N ILE A 126 0.21 -9.39 -12.31
CA ILE A 126 0.43 -9.77 -13.71
C ILE A 126 1.17 -8.64 -14.42
N SER A 127 2.31 -8.94 -15.02
CA SER A 127 3.11 -7.96 -15.79
C SER A 127 3.68 -8.64 -17.04
N GLY A 128 3.15 -8.29 -18.20
CA GLY A 128 3.47 -8.97 -19.46
C GLY A 128 3.13 -10.46 -19.41
N ALA A 129 4.11 -11.32 -19.69
CA ALA A 129 3.97 -12.78 -19.61
C ALA A 129 4.23 -13.37 -18.21
N ASN A 130 4.62 -12.54 -17.23
CA ASN A 130 4.91 -12.98 -15.88
C ASN A 130 3.69 -12.78 -14.98
N SER A 131 3.40 -13.78 -14.15
CA SER A 131 2.37 -13.72 -13.10
C SER A 131 2.93 -14.25 -11.78
N LEU A 132 2.58 -13.58 -10.70
CA LEU A 132 2.74 -14.08 -9.33
C LEU A 132 1.35 -14.24 -8.74
N ASP A 133 1.11 -15.36 -8.06
CA ASP A 133 -0.15 -15.66 -7.39
C ASP A 133 0.08 -16.04 -5.93
N TRP A 134 -0.85 -15.63 -5.08
CA TRP A 134 -0.91 -16.03 -3.68
C TRP A 134 -2.34 -16.44 -3.35
N LEU A 135 -2.50 -17.57 -2.66
CA LEU A 135 -3.74 -17.92 -1.99
C LEU A 135 -3.67 -17.39 -0.55
N LEU A 136 -4.68 -16.63 -0.15
CA LEU A 136 -4.80 -16.07 1.19
C LEU A 136 -5.87 -16.83 1.95
N ASP A 137 -5.45 -17.60 2.97
CA ASP A 137 -6.29 -18.50 3.75
C ASP A 137 -6.01 -18.45 5.28
N ASP A 138 -5.35 -17.37 5.73
CA ASP A 138 -4.85 -17.20 7.10
C ASP A 138 -5.50 -16.03 7.86
N HIS A 139 -6.56 -15.43 7.32
CA HIS A 139 -7.27 -14.32 7.92
C HIS A 139 -8.44 -14.77 8.80
N THR A 140 -8.80 -13.93 9.76
CA THR A 140 -9.90 -14.20 10.70
C THR A 140 -10.97 -13.12 10.66
N THR A 141 -12.09 -13.38 11.31
CA THR A 141 -13.17 -12.42 11.53
C THR A 141 -12.87 -11.42 12.65
N ASP A 142 -11.79 -11.58 13.42
CA ASP A 142 -11.50 -10.77 14.61
C ASP A 142 -10.71 -9.48 14.30
N GLY A 143 -10.09 -9.36 13.12
CA GLY A 143 -9.30 -8.19 12.77
C GLY A 143 -8.68 -8.23 11.37
N TRP A 144 -8.04 -7.13 11.00
CA TRP A 144 -7.33 -7.00 9.74
C TRP A 144 -5.96 -7.67 9.79
N SER A 145 -5.69 -8.51 8.80
CA SER A 145 -4.35 -9.00 8.45
C SER A 145 -3.74 -8.09 7.38
N ILE A 146 -2.41 -8.08 7.28
CA ILE A 146 -1.68 -7.28 6.29
C ILE A 146 -0.86 -8.21 5.40
N PHE A 147 -1.13 -8.16 4.10
CA PHE A 147 -0.27 -8.76 3.09
C PHE A 147 0.82 -7.75 2.72
N SER A 148 2.05 -8.22 2.56
CA SER A 148 3.13 -7.41 2.00
C SER A 148 4.11 -8.25 1.23
N ASN A 149 4.51 -7.77 0.04
CA ASN A 149 5.51 -8.40 -0.79
C ASN A 149 6.16 -7.38 -1.73
N SER A 150 7.05 -7.85 -2.60
CA SER A 150 7.66 -7.05 -3.66
C SER A 150 7.64 -7.81 -4.98
N PHE A 151 7.64 -7.08 -6.09
CA PHE A 151 7.75 -7.66 -7.43
C PHE A 151 8.60 -6.78 -8.35
N VAL A 152 9.14 -7.37 -9.40
CA VAL A 152 9.83 -6.65 -10.48
C VAL A 152 8.92 -6.62 -11.70
N ALA A 153 8.56 -5.43 -12.18
CA ALA A 153 7.70 -5.30 -13.35
C ALA A 153 8.43 -5.80 -14.61
N ALA A 154 7.75 -6.62 -15.41
CA ALA A 154 8.29 -7.16 -16.66
C ALA A 154 7.80 -6.42 -17.90
N ASP A 155 6.81 -5.53 -17.73
CA ASP A 155 6.25 -4.68 -18.79
C ASP A 155 6.06 -3.24 -18.27
N THR A 156 5.49 -2.38 -19.10
CA THR A 156 5.15 -0.98 -18.82
C THR A 156 3.79 -0.80 -18.14
N THR A 157 3.05 -1.90 -17.99
CA THR A 157 1.79 -1.98 -17.24
C THR A 157 1.82 -3.21 -16.36
N THR A 158 1.25 -3.08 -15.17
CA THR A 158 1.01 -4.20 -14.25
C THR A 158 -0.45 -4.18 -13.82
N THR A 159 -1.05 -5.36 -13.77
CA THR A 159 -2.40 -5.59 -13.24
C THR A 159 -2.26 -6.25 -11.88
N ILE A 160 -2.94 -5.70 -10.87
CA ILE A 160 -3.20 -6.42 -9.61
C ILE A 160 -4.64 -6.90 -9.60
N ARG A 161 -4.89 -8.11 -9.11
CA ARG A 161 -6.23 -8.70 -9.12
C ARG A 161 -6.50 -9.48 -7.84
N PHE A 162 -7.68 -9.29 -7.29
CA PHE A 162 -8.23 -10.07 -6.19
C PHE A 162 -9.35 -10.94 -6.74
N THR A 163 -9.35 -12.24 -6.44
CA THR A 163 -10.36 -13.19 -6.95
C THR A 163 -10.89 -14.05 -5.82
N SER A 164 -12.21 -14.16 -5.67
CA SER A 164 -12.82 -15.02 -4.65
C SER A 164 -12.51 -16.50 -4.91
N VAL A 165 -12.22 -17.25 -3.85
CA VAL A 165 -11.93 -18.70 -3.93
C VAL A 165 -12.90 -19.48 -3.06
N ASN A 166 -13.06 -19.10 -1.79
CA ASN A 166 -14.04 -19.67 -0.89
C ASN A 166 -14.76 -18.60 -0.06
N PRO A 167 -16.10 -18.53 -0.09
CA PRO A 167 -16.95 -19.15 -1.10
C PRO A 167 -16.58 -18.60 -2.49
N LEU A 168 -16.62 -19.46 -3.51
CA LEU A 168 -16.32 -19.04 -4.88
C LEU A 168 -17.27 -17.92 -5.35
N THR A 169 -18.54 -18.00 -4.97
CA THR A 169 -19.61 -17.08 -5.36
C THR A 169 -20.59 -16.94 -4.20
N GLY A 170 -21.28 -15.80 -4.07
CA GLY A 170 -22.22 -15.58 -2.98
C GLY A 170 -22.45 -14.10 -2.69
N THR A 171 -22.97 -13.80 -1.50
CA THR A 171 -23.15 -12.43 -1.00
C THR A 171 -22.32 -12.21 0.26
N ILE A 172 -21.22 -12.96 0.36
CA ILE A 172 -20.30 -12.99 1.49
C ILE A 172 -18.92 -13.23 0.91
N GLY A 173 -18.02 -12.29 1.11
CA GLY A 173 -16.60 -12.57 0.98
C GLY A 173 -15.73 -11.58 1.72
N ASN A 174 -14.46 -11.68 1.41
CA ASN A 174 -13.39 -11.04 2.16
C ASN A 174 -13.45 -9.52 2.08
N PHE A 175 -13.10 -8.86 3.18
CA PHE A 175 -12.89 -7.42 3.15
C PHE A 175 -11.49 -7.11 2.66
N LEU A 176 -11.37 -6.04 1.88
CA LEU A 176 -10.14 -5.51 1.29
C LEU A 176 -10.05 -4.02 1.58
N ASP A 177 -8.87 -3.58 1.98
CA ASP A 177 -8.61 -2.17 2.29
C ASP A 177 -7.10 -1.85 2.15
N ASP A 178 -6.75 -0.57 2.16
CA ASP A 178 -5.38 -0.03 2.17
C ASP A 178 -4.44 -0.60 1.09
N VAL A 179 -4.96 -0.78 -0.13
CA VAL A 179 -4.20 -1.35 -1.24
C VAL A 179 -3.16 -0.34 -1.73
N LYS A 180 -1.90 -0.73 -1.63
CA LYS A 180 -0.75 0.12 -1.93
C LYS A 180 0.23 -0.57 -2.86
N VAL A 181 0.62 0.13 -3.92
CA VAL A 181 1.80 -0.20 -4.73
C VAL A 181 2.68 1.02 -4.81
N THR A 182 3.96 0.86 -4.48
CA THR A 182 4.92 1.96 -4.55
C THR A 182 6.17 1.51 -5.27
N ALA A 183 6.76 2.40 -6.08
CA ALA A 183 8.06 2.11 -6.67
C ALA A 183 9.12 2.03 -5.58
N THR A 184 9.88 0.94 -5.53
CA THR A 184 11.01 0.80 -4.61
C THR A 184 12.11 1.73 -5.08
N VAL A 185 12.32 2.83 -4.35
CA VAL A 185 13.39 3.79 -4.64
C VAL A 185 14.63 3.37 -3.86
N PRO A 186 15.79 3.15 -4.52
CA PRO A 186 17.05 2.94 -3.81
C PRO A 186 17.30 4.10 -2.86
N GLU A 187 17.76 3.81 -1.63
CA GLU A 187 18.06 4.84 -0.63
C GLU A 187 18.83 5.99 -1.28
N PRO A 188 18.36 7.24 -1.15
CA PRO A 188 18.98 8.33 -1.88
C PRO A 188 20.44 8.44 -1.43
N GLY A 189 21.36 8.49 -2.41
CA GLY A 189 22.80 8.63 -2.18
C GLY A 189 23.18 9.90 -1.38
N THR A 190 22.20 10.77 -1.07
CA THR A 190 22.30 11.85 -0.10
C THR A 190 22.74 11.37 1.29
N LEU A 191 22.37 10.16 1.74
CA LEU A 191 22.91 9.60 2.99
C LEU A 191 24.41 9.31 2.88
N GLY A 192 24.84 8.74 1.74
CA GLY A 192 26.25 8.53 1.44
C GLY A 192 27.04 9.84 1.35
N LEU A 193 26.50 10.85 0.65
CA LEU A 193 27.09 12.17 0.53
C LEU A 193 27.13 12.94 1.86
N LEU A 194 26.08 12.81 2.68
CA LEU A 194 26.04 13.36 4.04
C LEU A 194 27.11 12.72 4.91
N GLY A 195 27.22 11.39 4.90
CA GLY A 195 28.26 10.65 5.61
C GLY A 195 29.65 11.10 5.18
N ALA A 196 29.90 11.20 3.87
CA ALA A 196 31.16 11.70 3.34
C ALA A 196 31.44 13.16 3.76
N GLY A 197 30.41 14.02 3.74
CA GLY A 197 30.51 15.42 4.18
C GLY A 197 30.87 15.55 5.66
N LEU A 198 30.22 14.79 6.54
CA LEU A 198 30.50 14.77 7.98
C LEU A 198 31.93 14.25 8.27
N LEU A 199 32.36 13.21 7.57
CA LEU A 199 33.73 12.69 7.67
C LEU A 199 34.76 13.73 7.20
N GLY A 200 34.47 14.43 6.10
CA GLY A 200 35.31 15.53 5.60
C GLY A 200 35.44 16.69 6.60
N LEU A 201 34.34 17.10 7.22
CA LEU A 201 34.33 18.14 8.26
C LEU A 201 35.11 17.71 9.52
N MET A 202 34.96 16.46 9.95
CA MET A 202 35.72 15.91 11.07
C MET A 202 37.23 15.87 10.78
N ALA A 203 37.63 15.45 9.57
CA ALA A 203 39.02 15.44 9.14
C ALA A 203 39.61 16.86 9.05
N ALA A 204 38.85 17.83 8.53
CA ALA A 204 39.27 19.22 8.46
C ALA A 204 39.45 19.86 9.86
N ARG A 205 38.59 19.51 10.82
CA ARG A 205 38.70 19.95 12.22
C ARG A 205 39.96 19.42 12.90
N ARG A 206 40.30 18.14 12.68
CA ARG A 206 41.53 17.52 13.23
C ARG A 206 42.83 18.11 12.67
N ARG A 207 42.82 18.67 11.47
CA ARG A 207 44.00 19.32 10.87
C ARG A 207 44.22 20.76 11.35
N ARG A 208 43.23 21.38 12.00
CA ARG A 208 43.29 22.77 12.49
C ARG A 208 43.51 22.87 14.00
N ALA A 209 43.40 21.76 14.73
CA ALA A 209 43.75 21.65 16.15
C ALA A 209 45.19 21.15 16.28
#